data_AF-A0A1B6GL31-F1
#
_entry.id   AF-A0A1B6GL31-F1
#
_cell.length_a   1.000
_cell.length_b   1.000
_cell.length_c   1.000
_cell.angle_alpha   90.00
_cell.angle_beta   90.00
_cell.angle_gamma   90.00
#
_symmetry.space_group_name_H-M   'P 1'
#
loop_
_entity.id
_entity.type
_entity.pdbx_description
1 polymer ?
#
loop_
_entity_poly.entity_id
_entity_poly.type
_entity_poly.pdbx_seq_one_letter_code
_entity_poly.pdbx_strand_id
1 'polypeptide(L)'
;MIKMNQLCKVCSERAAGFHFGAFTCEGCKSFFGRSYNNMNSITPCKNNGMCVINKKNRTSCKACRLKKCIEVGMSKGGSRYGRRSNWFKIHCLLEQEQNGA
;
A
#
# COMPACT_ATOMS: atom_id res chain seq x y z
N MET A 1 -4.78 4.13 -22.60
CA MET A 1 -4.33 3.69 -21.25
C MET A 1 -4.96 4.61 -20.21
N ILE A 2 -5.95 4.15 -19.44
CA ILE A 2 -6.54 5.00 -18.38
C ILE A 2 -5.48 5.20 -17.30
N LYS A 3 -4.82 6.36 -17.30
CA LYS A 3 -4.07 6.86 -16.15
C LYS A 3 -5.09 7.24 -15.08
N MET A 4 -5.53 6.26 -14.28
CA MET A 4 -6.25 6.57 -13.06
C MET A 4 -5.30 7.41 -12.21
N ASN A 5 -5.59 8.70 -12.00
CA ASN A 5 -4.76 9.63 -11.23
C ASN A 5 -4.87 9.34 -9.72
N GLN A 6 -4.64 8.09 -9.36
CA GLN A 6 -4.79 7.60 -8.00
C GLN A 6 -3.56 7.94 -7.17
N LEU A 7 -3.79 8.22 -5.90
CA LEU A 7 -2.73 8.40 -4.92
C LEU A 7 -2.41 7.05 -4.27
N CYS A 8 -1.15 6.89 -3.88
CA CYS A 8 -0.70 5.75 -3.10
C CYS A 8 -1.42 5.76 -1.75
N LYS A 9 -2.24 4.75 -1.48
CA LYS A 9 -3.02 4.65 -0.25
C LYS A 9 -2.14 4.59 1.03
N VAL A 10 -0.84 4.31 0.88
CA VAL A 10 0.12 4.21 2.01
C VAL A 10 0.79 5.54 2.36
N CYS A 11 1.22 6.32 1.36
CA CYS A 11 2.06 7.52 1.59
C CYS A 11 1.64 8.76 0.81
N SER A 12 0.51 8.69 0.11
CA SER A 12 -0.11 9.75 -0.68
C SER A 12 0.73 10.30 -1.84
N GLU A 13 1.88 9.70 -2.16
CA GLU A 13 2.58 9.95 -3.43
C GLU A 13 1.76 9.41 -4.61
N ARG A 14 1.94 9.98 -5.80
CA ARG A 14 1.32 9.47 -7.04
C ARG A 14 1.49 7.95 -7.16
N ALA A 15 0.38 7.22 -7.34
CA ALA A 15 0.43 5.78 -7.54
C ALA A 15 0.99 5.46 -8.93
N ALA A 16 1.80 4.41 -9.00
CA ALA A 16 2.30 3.87 -10.26
C ALA A 16 1.31 2.87 -10.87
N GLY A 17 0.55 2.19 -10.02
CA GLY A 17 -0.49 1.25 -10.42
C GLY A 17 -1.13 0.54 -9.25
N PHE A 18 -1.81 -0.57 -9.57
CA PHE A 18 -2.44 -1.44 -8.60
C PHE A 18 -1.49 -2.59 -8.26
N HIS A 19 -0.97 -2.61 -7.03
CA HIS A 19 0.02 -3.59 -6.59
C HIS A 19 -0.42 -4.22 -5.28
N PHE A 20 -0.28 -5.55 -5.20
CA PHE A 20 -0.62 -6.32 -4.01
C PHE A 20 -2.05 -6.14 -3.50
N GLY A 21 -2.99 -5.62 -4.30
CA GLY A 21 -4.37 -5.36 -3.87
C GLY A 21 -4.70 -3.89 -3.57
N ALA A 22 -3.76 -2.95 -3.73
CA ALA A 22 -4.02 -1.53 -3.50
C ALA A 22 -3.31 -0.63 -4.53
N PHE A 23 -3.86 0.58 -4.74
CA PHE A 23 -3.15 1.61 -5.49
C PHE A 23 -1.95 2.12 -4.69
N THR A 24 -0.75 1.88 -5.22
CA THR A 24 0.50 2.22 -4.54
C THR A 24 1.54 2.77 -5.50
N CYS A 25 2.50 3.53 -4.95
CA CYS A 25 3.69 3.94 -5.69
C CYS A 25 4.74 2.82 -5.70
N GLU A 26 5.71 2.91 -6.62
CA GLU A 26 6.81 1.93 -6.73
C GLU A 26 7.58 1.76 -5.41
N GLY A 27 7.76 2.84 -4.65
CA GLY A 27 8.44 2.78 -3.36
C GLY A 27 7.71 1.92 -2.32
N CYS A 28 6.37 1.95 -2.28
CA CYS A 28 5.59 1.15 -1.34
C CYS A 28 5.39 -0.29 -1.82
N LYS A 29 5.25 -0.50 -3.14
CA LYS A 29 5.27 -1.83 -3.78
C LYS A 29 6.56 -2.58 -3.43
N SER A 30 7.73 -1.99 -3.69
CA SER A 30 9.03 -2.62 -3.45
C SER A 30 9.33 -2.80 -1.96
N PHE A 31 8.86 -1.87 -1.12
CA PHE A 31 8.94 -2.03 0.33
C PHE A 31 8.12 -3.25 0.79
N PHE A 32 6.83 -3.32 0.43
CA PHE A 32 5.96 -4.41 0.86
C PHE A 32 6.46 -5.79 0.40
N GLY A 33 6.91 -5.91 -0.85
CA GLY A 33 7.42 -7.16 -1.40
C GLY A 33 8.63 -7.73 -0.64
N ARG A 34 9.49 -6.87 -0.08
CA ARG A 34 10.65 -7.28 0.74
C ARG A 34 10.27 -7.48 2.20
N SER A 35 9.51 -6.54 2.76
CA SER A 35 9.20 -6.48 4.19
C SER A 35 8.22 -7.56 4.65
N TYR A 36 7.26 -7.96 3.80
CA TYR A 36 6.26 -8.96 4.17
C TYR A 36 6.87 -10.34 4.51
N ASN A 37 7.91 -10.75 3.76
CA ASN A 37 8.59 -12.02 4.02
C ASN A 37 9.57 -11.95 5.20
N ASN A 38 10.07 -10.75 5.52
CA ASN A 38 11.12 -10.54 6.50
C ASN A 38 10.61 -9.67 7.65
N MET A 39 9.41 -9.98 8.16
CA MET A 39 8.76 -9.24 9.24
C MET A 39 9.68 -9.09 10.46
N ASN A 40 10.41 -10.16 10.80
CA ASN A 40 11.32 -10.20 11.94
C ASN A 40 12.51 -9.22 11.81
N SER A 41 12.83 -8.77 10.59
CA SER A 41 13.90 -7.79 10.35
C SER A 41 13.44 -6.33 10.54
N ILE A 42 12.15 -6.11 10.81
CA ILE A 42 11.57 -4.77 10.94
C ILE A 42 11.71 -4.33 12.39
N THR A 43 12.50 -3.27 12.58
CA THR A 43 12.66 -2.63 13.87
C THR A 43 11.31 -2.15 14.43
N PRO A 44 11.01 -2.40 15.71
CA PRO A 44 9.81 -1.91 16.37
C PRO A 44 9.60 -0.40 16.21
N CYS A 45 8.35 0.04 16.23
CA CYS A 45 8.04 1.46 16.19
C CYS A 45 8.46 2.15 17.50
N LYS A 46 9.07 3.33 17.40
CA LYS A 46 9.44 4.18 18.54
C LYS A 46 8.28 5.06 19.06
N ASN A 47 7.20 5.18 18.30
CA ASN A 47 6.05 6.05 18.59
C ASN A 47 4.75 5.23 18.71
N ASN A 48 4.82 4.09 19.41
CA ASN A 48 3.69 3.20 19.73
C ASN A 48 2.81 2.80 18.53
N GLY A 49 3.39 2.68 17.33
CA GLY A 49 2.63 2.29 16.14
C GLY A 49 1.72 3.40 15.57
N MET A 50 1.88 4.65 16.00
CA MET A 50 1.04 5.80 15.61
C MET A 50 1.73 6.75 14.62
N CYS A 51 2.79 6.32 13.93
CA CYS A 51 3.44 7.18 12.94
C CYS A 51 2.53 7.39 11.73
N VAL A 52 2.22 8.66 11.42
CA VAL A 52 1.57 9.03 10.16
C VAL A 52 2.57 8.86 9.01
N ILE A 53 2.20 8.11 7.98
CA ILE A 53 3.05 7.81 6.83
C ILE A 53 2.72 8.74 5.66
N ASN A 54 3.72 9.48 5.18
CA ASN A 54 3.63 10.35 4.02
C ASN A 54 4.89 10.19 3.12
N LYS A 55 4.90 10.83 1.96
CA LYS A 55 6.02 10.76 1.01
C LYS A 55 7.39 11.09 1.64
N LYS A 56 7.43 12.05 2.57
CA LYS A 56 8.67 12.56 3.19
C LYS A 56 9.18 11.66 4.32
N ASN A 57 8.29 11.10 5.15
CA ASN A 57 8.64 10.38 6.37
C ASN A 57 8.43 8.85 6.31
N ARG A 58 7.99 8.31 5.16
CA ARG A 58 7.75 6.85 4.99
C ARG A 58 8.97 5.97 5.24
N THR A 59 10.19 6.50 5.27
CA THR A 59 11.40 5.75 5.59
C THR A 59 11.72 5.75 7.09
N SER A 60 11.15 6.67 7.86
CA SER A 60 11.44 6.88 9.28
C SER A 60 10.92 5.75 10.16
N CYS A 61 9.78 5.13 9.82
CA CYS A 61 9.24 4.01 10.57
C CYS A 61 8.78 2.86 9.66
N LYS A 62 9.63 1.83 9.55
CA LYS A 62 9.33 0.62 8.76
C LYS A 62 8.13 -0.15 9.32
N ALA A 63 8.00 -0.25 10.64
CA ALA A 63 6.88 -0.93 11.30
C ALA A 63 5.51 -0.30 10.94
N CYS A 64 5.35 1.00 11.18
CA CYS A 64 4.11 1.71 10.83
C CYS A 64 3.84 1.71 9.33
N ARG A 65 4.88 1.80 8.50
CA ARG A 65 4.72 1.71 7.05
C ARG A 65 4.17 0.36 6.63
N LEU A 66 4.70 -0.74 7.18
CA LEU A 66 4.21 -2.08 6.84
C LEU A 66 2.80 -2.31 7.39
N LYS A 67 2.53 -1.87 8.62
CA LYS A 67 1.18 -1.87 9.19
C LYS A 67 0.20 -1.17 8.26
N LYS A 68 0.55 0.04 7.80
CA LYS A 68 -0.30 0.80 6.86
C LYS A 68 -0.48 0.10 5.52
N CYS A 69 0.56 -0.58 4.99
CA CYS A 69 0.40 -1.41 3.79
C CYS A 69 -0.68 -2.48 3.96
N ILE A 70 -0.68 -3.18 5.10
CA ILE A 70 -1.66 -4.24 5.38
C ILE A 70 -3.06 -3.63 5.57
N GLU A 71 -3.18 -2.53 6.31
CA GLU A 71 -4.45 -1.81 6.55
C GLU A 71 -5.12 -1.36 5.24
N VAL A 72 -4.36 -0.96 4.23
CA VAL A 72 -4.92 -0.55 2.93
C VAL A 72 -5.20 -1.73 1.99
N GLY A 73 -5.13 -2.96 2.49
CA GLY A 73 -5.47 -4.17 1.75
C GLY A 73 -4.31 -4.78 0.94
N MET A 74 -3.06 -4.40 1.18
CA MET A 74 -1.93 -5.07 0.52
C MET A 74 -1.74 -6.48 1.08
N SER A 75 -1.67 -7.47 0.20
CA SER A 75 -1.44 -8.87 0.54
C SER A 75 -0.59 -9.60 -0.51
N LYS A 76 0.09 -10.68 -0.11
CA LYS A 76 0.81 -11.57 -1.05
C LYS A 76 -0.12 -12.16 -2.11
N GLY A 77 -1.33 -12.55 -1.72
CA GLY A 77 -2.34 -13.06 -2.64
C GLY A 77 -2.73 -12.05 -3.71
N GLY A 78 -2.82 -10.76 -3.34
CA GLY A 78 -3.09 -9.65 -4.24
C GLY A 78 -1.96 -9.30 -5.22
N SER A 79 -0.81 -9.97 -5.17
CA SER A 79 0.34 -9.69 -6.07
C SER A 79 -0.02 -9.80 -7.55
N ARG A 80 -0.96 -10.70 -7.90
CA ARG A 80 -1.42 -10.91 -9.28
C ARG A 80 -2.47 -9.90 -9.74
N TYR A 81 -3.09 -9.16 -8.82
CA TYR A 81 -4.22 -8.28 -9.13
C TYR A 81 -3.84 -7.13 -10.06
N GLY A 82 -2.58 -6.68 -10.04
CA GLY A 82 -2.08 -5.68 -10.99
C GLY A 82 -2.23 -6.07 -12.47
N ARG A 83 -2.27 -7.38 -12.77
CA ARG A 83 -2.43 -7.92 -14.13
C ARG A 83 -3.90 -8.08 -14.55
N ARG A 84 -4.86 -7.87 -13.64
CA ARG A 84 -6.30 -7.98 -13.94
C ARG A 84 -6.78 -6.75 -14.71
N SER A 85 -8.00 -6.86 -15.25
CA SER A 85 -8.63 -5.79 -16.04
C SER A 85 -8.80 -4.50 -15.22
N ASN A 86 -8.94 -3.37 -15.92
CA ASN A 86 -9.21 -2.08 -15.25
C ASN A 86 -10.55 -2.10 -14.51
N TRP A 87 -11.56 -2.79 -15.04
CA TRP A 87 -12.85 -2.96 -14.38
C TRP A 87 -12.71 -3.61 -13.00
N PHE A 88 -11.93 -4.70 -12.89
CA PHE A 88 -11.65 -5.33 -11.61
C PHE A 88 -11.02 -4.35 -10.60
N LYS A 89 -10.08 -3.52 -11.07
CA LYS A 89 -9.38 -2.52 -10.22
C LYS A 89 -10.32 -1.40 -9.78
N ILE A 90 -11.28 -1.00 -10.61
CA ILE A 90 -12.31 0.00 -10.28
C ILE A 90 -13.28 -0.56 -9.24
N HIS A 91 -13.75 -1.79 -9.40
CA HIS A 91 -14.63 -2.43 -8.42
C HIS A 91 -13.98 -2.50 -7.04
N CYS A 92 -12.73 -2.95 -6.97
CA CYS A 92 -12.00 -2.99 -5.71
C CYS A 92 -11.82 -1.58 -5.09
N LEU A 93 -11.69 -0.53 -5.92
CA LEU A 93 -11.65 0.85 -5.41
C LEU A 93 -12.99 1.29 -4.82
N LEU A 94 -14.09 0.99 -5.50
CA LEU A 94 -15.45 1.33 -5.05
C LEU A 94 -15.82 0.58 -3.76
N GLU A 95 -15.45 -0.69 -3.66
CA GLU A 95 -15.61 -1.50 -2.44
C GLU A 95 -14.83 -0.92 -1.26
N GLN A 96 -13.62 -0.39 -1.49
CA GLN A 96 -12.83 0.27 -0.45
C GLN A 96 -13.45 1.60 0.02
N GLU A 97 -14.18 2.31 -0.84
CA GLU A 97 -14.83 3.57 -0.49
C GLU A 97 -16.13 3.36 0.30
N GLN A 98 -16.85 2.26 0.06
CA GLN A 98 -18.06 1.91 0.81
C GLN A 98 -17.78 1.37 2.21
N ASN A 99 -16.63 0.72 2.42
CA ASN A 99 -16.21 0.16 3.72
C ASN A 99 -15.44 1.17 4.60
N GLY A 100 -15.34 2.43 4.16
CA GLY A 100 -14.61 3.50 4.85
C GLY A 100 -15.49 4.50 5.62
N ALA A 101 -16.77 4.17 5.85
CA ALA A 101 -17.70 4.94 6.70
C ALA A 101 -17.73 4.39 8.12
#